data_AF-A0ABD3VZG1-F1
#
_entry.id   AF-A0ABD3VZG1-F1
#
_cell.length_a   1.000
_cell.length_b   1.000
_cell.length_c   1.000
_cell.angle_alpha   90.00
_cell.angle_beta   90.00
_cell.angle_gamma   90.00
#
_symmetry.space_group_name_H-M   'P 1'
#
loop_
_entity.id
_entity.type
_entity.pdbx_description
1 polymer ?
#
loop_
_entity_poly.entity_id
_entity_poly.type
_entity_poly.pdbx_seq_one_letter_code
_entity_poly.pdbx_strand_id
1 'polypeptide(L)'
;MLDTLIQYESDLMKTSEDKVSMTEIQRKQNVRSGLCCVSDKAFHFFQELDKVIRKLETVKMVLLNETLNQQWSQIFNTEDDEYFTVHLHKLKEKTFRPEFKQNVKARKEEAHRKQIQMRRDSKVKSSSSEAQVSSSSKQSQLSKDRSDYSSTSEQQESLHKLGKGKRSKTTKWPCRRCQEDYVFDSVCCDMCNTWHHYECIGLLGGEQELQEEEWTCPDYRFSGDVIK
;
A
#
# COMPACT_ATOMS: atom_id res chain seq x y z
N MET A 1 17.56 35.41 -13.04
CA MET A 1 17.17 34.12 -13.65
C MET A 1 16.12 33.40 -12.82
N LEU A 2 16.33 33.18 -11.53
CA LEU A 2 15.35 32.51 -10.67
C LEU A 2 14.03 33.30 -10.56
N ASP A 3 14.10 34.61 -10.38
CA ASP A 3 12.90 35.48 -10.31
C ASP A 3 12.11 35.47 -11.62
N THR A 4 12.80 35.32 -12.75
CA THR A 4 12.19 35.22 -14.08
C THR A 4 11.41 33.91 -14.23
N LEU A 5 11.92 32.80 -13.68
CA LEU A 5 11.22 31.50 -13.69
C LEU A 5 10.01 31.49 -12.76
N ILE A 6 10.13 32.09 -11.57
CA ILE A 6 9.02 32.24 -10.60
C ILE A 6 7.89 33.06 -11.21
N GLN A 7 8.23 34.16 -11.90
CA GLN A 7 7.26 34.99 -12.59
C GLN A 7 6.57 34.22 -13.73
N TYR A 8 7.33 33.45 -14.51
CA TYR A 8 6.79 32.64 -15.61
C TYR A 8 5.83 31.55 -15.11
N GLU A 9 6.15 30.89 -13.99
CA GLU A 9 5.26 29.91 -13.35
C GLU A 9 3.97 30.57 -12.84
N SER A 10 4.06 31.75 -12.22
CA SER A 10 2.89 32.51 -11.77
C SER A 10 1.98 32.91 -12.93
N ASP A 11 2.56 33.35 -14.04
CA ASP A 11 1.80 33.78 -15.21
C ASP A 11 1.20 32.58 -15.96
N LEU A 12 1.89 31.43 -16.00
CA LEU A 12 1.35 30.17 -16.53
C LEU A 12 0.13 29.71 -15.73
N MET A 13 0.20 29.77 -14.39
CA MET A 13 -0.89 29.37 -13.49
C MET A 13 -2.10 30.34 -13.56
N LYS A 14 -1.89 31.60 -13.95
CA LYS A 14 -2.96 32.59 -14.13
C LYS A 14 -3.63 32.49 -15.50
N THR A 15 -2.88 32.12 -16.53
CA THR A 15 -3.36 32.08 -17.93
C THR A 15 -3.92 30.72 -18.34
N SER A 16 -3.62 29.65 -17.61
CA SER A 16 -4.28 28.37 -17.84
C SER A 16 -5.76 28.46 -17.41
N GLU A 17 -6.66 28.60 -18.39
CA GLU A 17 -8.11 28.50 -18.22
C GLU A 17 -8.59 27.11 -17.73
N ASP A 18 -7.67 26.16 -17.58
CA ASP A 18 -7.91 24.85 -16.96
C ASP A 18 -8.02 24.95 -15.43
N LYS A 19 -9.04 25.68 -14.96
CA LYS A 19 -9.67 25.41 -13.66
C LYS A 19 -10.53 24.15 -13.73
N VAL A 20 -10.04 23.07 -14.36
CA VAL A 20 -10.52 21.74 -14.04
C VAL A 20 -10.00 21.49 -12.63
N SER A 21 -10.81 21.93 -11.66
CA SER A 21 -10.53 21.82 -10.25
C SER A 21 -9.99 20.42 -9.95
N MET A 22 -8.99 20.32 -9.07
CA MET A 22 -8.59 19.03 -8.50
C MET A 22 -9.80 18.23 -8.00
N THR A 23 -10.89 18.91 -7.62
CA THR A 23 -12.19 18.32 -7.29
C THR A 23 -12.88 17.66 -8.49
N GLU A 24 -12.78 18.21 -9.70
CA GLU A 24 -13.30 17.60 -10.92
C GLU A 24 -12.43 16.42 -11.40
N ILE A 25 -11.11 16.51 -11.23
CA ILE A 25 -10.22 15.36 -11.45
C ILE A 25 -10.57 14.23 -10.47
N GLN A 26 -10.74 14.54 -9.18
CA GLN A 26 -11.21 13.57 -8.17
C GLN A 26 -12.62 13.04 -8.46
N ARG A 27 -13.52 13.86 -9.03
CA ARG A 27 -14.86 13.44 -9.47
C ARG A 27 -14.76 12.43 -10.62
N LYS A 28 -13.86 12.67 -11.59
CA LYS A 28 -13.63 11.79 -12.75
C LYS A 28 -12.82 10.54 -12.42
N GLN A 29 -11.97 10.60 -11.39
CA GLN A 29 -11.18 9.46 -10.88
C GLN A 29 -11.92 8.65 -9.80
N ASN A 30 -13.16 9.02 -9.45
CA ASN A 30 -13.95 8.30 -8.46
C ASN A 30 -14.29 6.90 -9.00
N VAL A 31 -13.54 5.90 -8.53
CA VAL A 31 -13.42 4.49 -8.97
C VAL A 31 -14.75 3.71 -9.10
N ARG A 32 -15.89 4.30 -8.71
CA ARG A 32 -17.21 3.66 -8.77
C ARG A 32 -17.90 3.74 -10.12
N SER A 33 -17.51 4.67 -10.99
CA SER A 33 -17.92 4.68 -12.40
C SER A 33 -16.67 4.34 -13.19
N GLY A 34 -16.62 3.12 -13.73
CA GLY A 34 -15.43 2.49 -14.30
C GLY A 34 -14.51 3.47 -15.02
N LEU A 35 -13.22 3.35 -14.68
CA LEU A 35 -12.09 4.07 -15.29
C LEU A 35 -12.42 4.44 -16.73
N CYS A 36 -12.50 5.74 -17.00
CA CYS A 36 -12.46 6.26 -18.36
C CYS A 36 -11.31 5.55 -19.06
N CYS A 37 -11.58 4.95 -20.21
CA CYS A 37 -10.62 4.19 -21.01
C CYS A 37 -9.39 5.08 -21.29
N VAL A 38 -8.42 5.07 -20.37
CA VAL A 38 -7.08 5.58 -20.66
C VAL A 38 -6.61 4.64 -21.73
N SER A 39 -6.57 5.11 -22.98
CA SER A 39 -6.07 4.30 -24.09
C SER A 39 -4.73 3.70 -23.66
N ASP A 40 -4.49 2.41 -23.91
CA ASP A 40 -3.30 1.70 -23.44
C ASP A 40 -2.01 2.49 -23.70
N LYS A 41 -1.95 3.23 -24.81
CA LYS A 41 -0.84 4.13 -25.16
C LYS A 41 -0.56 5.23 -24.14
N ALA A 42 -1.60 5.89 -23.63
CA ALA A 42 -1.45 6.94 -22.62
C ALA A 42 -1.01 6.36 -21.27
N PHE A 43 -1.53 5.18 -20.90
CA PHE A 43 -1.07 4.47 -19.71
C PHE A 43 0.41 4.06 -19.81
N HIS A 44 0.81 3.50 -20.95
CA HIS A 44 2.21 3.15 -21.21
C HIS A 44 3.13 4.37 -21.20
N PHE A 45 2.69 5.51 -21.74
CA PHE A 45 3.45 6.76 -21.67
C PHE A 45 3.74 7.16 -20.22
N PHE A 46 2.73 7.14 -19.34
CA PHE A 46 2.94 7.48 -17.92
C PHE A 46 3.81 6.47 -17.18
N GLN A 47 3.71 5.17 -17.51
CA GLN A 47 4.63 4.17 -16.95
C GLN A 47 6.08 4.42 -17.36
N GLU A 48 6.34 4.72 -18.64
CA GLU A 48 7.70 5.03 -19.10
C GLU A 48 8.22 6.35 -18.51
N LEU A 49 7.35 7.35 -18.36
CA LEU A 49 7.70 8.60 -17.67
C LEU A 49 8.09 8.35 -16.20
N ASP A 50 7.33 7.55 -15.45
CA ASP A 50 7.65 7.19 -14.06
C ASP A 50 9.02 6.48 -13.96
N LYS A 51 9.30 5.55 -14.88
CA LYS A 51 10.60 4.88 -14.95
C LYS A 51 11.74 5.88 -15.18
N VAL A 52 11.57 6.87 -16.07
CA VAL A 52 12.58 7.90 -16.33
C VAL A 52 12.77 8.81 -15.12
N ILE A 53 11.68 9.23 -14.47
CA ILE A 53 11.75 10.07 -13.25
C ILE A 53 12.53 9.35 -12.15
N ARG A 54 12.19 8.10 -11.84
CA ARG A 54 12.90 7.32 -10.81
C ARG A 54 14.38 7.12 -11.14
N LYS A 55 14.71 6.90 -12.42
CA LYS A 55 16.11 6.83 -12.87
C LYS A 55 16.85 8.14 -12.62
N LEU A 56 16.24 9.28 -12.97
CA LEU A 56 16.82 10.60 -12.75
C LEU A 56 16.96 10.93 -11.26
N GLU A 57 16.00 10.56 -10.43
CA GLU A 57 16.08 10.71 -8.97
C GLU A 57 17.22 9.88 -8.39
N THR A 58 17.37 8.64 -8.86
CA THR A 58 18.48 7.76 -8.46
C THR A 58 19.82 8.37 -8.83
N VAL A 59 19.98 8.85 -10.08
CA VAL A 59 21.22 9.50 -10.52
C VAL A 59 21.50 10.78 -9.71
N LYS A 60 20.49 11.61 -9.47
CA LYS A 60 20.64 12.82 -8.65
C LYS A 60 21.06 12.49 -7.23
N MET A 61 20.49 11.45 -6.62
CA MET A 61 20.88 10.99 -5.29
C MET A 61 22.31 10.43 -5.26
N VAL A 62 22.71 9.67 -6.28
CA VAL A 62 24.10 9.18 -6.41
C VAL A 62 25.07 10.35 -6.53
N LEU A 63 24.82 11.32 -7.40
CA LEU A 63 25.67 12.50 -7.57
C LEU A 63 25.73 13.35 -6.29
N LEU A 64 24.61 13.50 -5.58
CA LEU A 64 24.58 14.21 -4.30
C LEU A 64 25.44 13.47 -3.26
N ASN A 65 25.38 12.14 -3.24
CA ASN A 65 26.16 11.30 -2.34
C ASN A 65 27.66 11.35 -2.68
N GLU A 66 28.03 11.30 -3.96
CA GLU A 66 29.42 11.49 -4.39
C GLU A 66 29.96 12.86 -4.00
N THR A 67 29.18 13.93 -4.22
CA THR A 67 29.56 15.29 -3.83
C THR A 67 29.75 15.39 -2.32
N LEU A 68 28.83 14.82 -1.53
CA LEU A 68 28.97 14.76 -0.08
C LEU A 68 30.23 13.99 0.30
N ASN A 69 30.47 12.81 -0.29
CA ASN A 69 31.66 12.00 0.01
C ASN A 69 32.96 12.72 -0.35
N GLN A 70 33.00 13.48 -1.44
CA GLN A 70 34.14 14.32 -1.81
C GLN A 70 34.35 15.45 -0.79
N GLN A 71 33.28 16.15 -0.40
CA GLN A 71 33.36 17.18 0.64
C GLN A 71 33.83 16.60 1.97
N TRP A 72 33.29 15.45 2.37
CA TRP A 72 33.73 14.72 3.56
C TRP A 72 35.21 14.34 3.45
N SER A 73 35.66 13.78 2.33
CA SER A 73 37.08 13.42 2.15
C SER A 73 38.01 14.63 2.20
N GLN A 74 37.62 15.77 1.64
CA GLN A 74 38.41 17.00 1.76
C GLN A 74 38.52 17.48 3.20
N ILE A 75 37.42 17.36 3.96
CA ILE A 75 37.37 17.68 5.39
C ILE A 75 38.23 16.71 6.21
N PHE A 76 38.27 15.42 5.85
CA PHE A 76 39.03 14.41 6.59
C PHE A 76 40.52 14.35 6.24
N ASN A 77 40.95 14.95 5.13
CA ASN A 77 42.36 14.98 4.72
C ASN A 77 43.15 16.17 5.29
N THR A 78 42.54 17.04 6.11
CA THR A 78 43.28 18.07 6.83
C THR A 78 43.91 17.47 8.09
N GLU A 79 45.24 17.53 8.20
CA GLU A 79 46.12 16.79 9.12
C GLU A 79 45.90 16.98 10.65
N ASP A 80 44.81 17.62 11.09
CA ASP A 80 44.46 17.81 12.51
C ASP A 80 43.39 16.80 12.97
N ASP A 81 43.81 15.54 13.08
CA ASP A 81 42.97 14.36 13.30
C ASP A 81 42.27 14.33 14.69
N GLU A 82 42.85 15.02 15.68
CA GLU A 82 42.40 14.95 17.09
C GLU A 82 41.27 15.96 17.41
N TYR A 83 41.29 17.14 16.79
CA TYR A 83 40.23 18.15 17.01
C TYR A 83 38.93 17.73 16.31
N PHE A 84 39.05 17.10 15.15
CA PHE A 84 37.92 16.78 14.29
C PHE A 84 37.09 15.60 14.83
N THR A 85 37.73 14.56 15.36
CA THR A 85 37.04 13.40 15.97
C THR A 85 36.17 13.79 17.16
N VAL A 86 36.65 14.70 18.02
CA VAL A 86 35.88 15.20 19.18
C VAL A 86 34.67 16.04 18.75
N HIS A 87 34.80 16.87 17.70
CA HIS A 87 33.69 17.66 17.17
C HIS A 87 32.66 16.82 16.40
N LEU A 88 33.09 15.81 15.64
CA LEU A 88 32.21 14.86 14.97
C LEU A 88 31.39 14.02 15.95
N HIS A 89 31.99 13.58 17.06
CA HIS A 89 31.25 12.89 18.12
C HIS A 89 30.18 13.81 18.73
N LYS A 90 30.53 15.07 19.02
CA LYS A 90 29.59 16.08 19.52
C LYS A 90 28.47 16.39 18.53
N LEU A 91 28.75 16.48 17.22
CA LEU A 91 27.74 16.72 16.17
C LEU A 91 26.81 15.51 15.97
N LYS A 92 27.35 14.29 15.99
CA LYS A 92 26.56 13.05 15.89
C LYS A 92 25.64 12.86 17.11
N GLU A 93 26.06 13.29 18.30
CA GLU A 93 25.28 13.16 19.52
C GLU A 93 24.29 14.28 19.78
N LYS A 94 24.65 15.55 19.52
CA LYS A 94 23.85 16.69 20.03
C LYS A 94 22.72 17.14 19.11
N THR A 95 22.85 17.02 17.78
CA THR A 95 21.89 17.64 16.86
C THR A 95 21.17 16.63 15.97
N PHE A 96 21.87 15.63 15.43
CA PHE A 96 21.26 14.77 14.41
C PHE A 96 20.29 13.71 14.99
N ARG A 97 20.63 13.11 16.13
CA ARG A 97 19.86 12.00 16.71
C ARG A 97 18.49 12.39 17.30
N PRO A 98 18.34 13.52 18.03
CA PRO A 98 17.05 13.86 18.64
C PRO A 98 15.99 14.24 17.60
N GLU A 99 16.34 15.13 16.67
CA GLU A 99 15.43 15.61 15.63
C GLU A 99 15.03 14.50 14.65
N PHE A 100 15.98 13.66 14.25
CA PHE A 100 15.68 12.51 13.38
C PHE A 100 14.71 11.54 14.07
N LYS A 101 14.93 11.21 15.34
CA LYS A 101 14.02 10.36 16.11
C LYS A 101 12.64 11.00 16.27
N GLN A 102 12.57 12.31 16.49
CA GLN A 102 11.32 13.05 16.61
C GLN A 102 10.56 13.08 15.28
N ASN A 103 11.24 13.30 14.16
CA ASN A 103 10.64 13.28 12.82
C ASN A 103 10.15 11.89 12.42
N VAL A 104 10.90 10.82 12.71
CA VAL A 104 10.44 9.45 12.47
C VAL A 104 9.21 9.13 13.32
N LYS A 105 9.21 9.52 14.60
CA LYS A 105 8.05 9.35 15.48
C LYS A 105 6.83 10.12 14.97
N ALA A 106 7.00 11.38 14.56
CA ALA A 106 5.93 12.21 14.02
C ALA A 106 5.33 11.62 12.74
N ARG A 107 6.15 11.12 11.82
CA ARG A 107 5.67 10.46 10.59
C ARG A 107 4.89 9.17 10.87
N LYS A 108 5.36 8.34 11.82
CA LYS A 108 4.62 7.13 12.25
C LYS A 108 3.27 7.49 12.86
N GLU A 109 3.22 8.53 13.69
CA GLU A 109 1.99 8.99 14.32
C GLU A 109 1.00 9.58 13.31
N GLU A 110 1.49 10.32 12.32
CA GLU A 110 0.67 10.84 11.21
C GLU A 110 0.09 9.71 10.34
N ALA A 111 0.90 8.70 9.99
CA ALA A 111 0.44 7.53 9.24
C ALA A 111 -0.67 6.78 10.00
N HIS A 112 -0.48 6.58 11.31
CA HIS A 112 -1.48 5.94 12.17
C HIS A 112 -2.78 6.77 12.25
N ARG A 113 -2.69 8.10 12.38
CA ARG A 113 -3.87 9.00 12.33
C ARG A 113 -4.64 8.85 11.02
N LYS A 114 -3.94 8.83 9.87
CA LYS A 114 -4.57 8.63 8.55
C LYS A 114 -5.27 7.27 8.47
N GLN A 115 -4.67 6.22 9.01
CA GLN A 115 -5.27 4.88 9.02
C GLN A 115 -6.55 4.82 9.86
N ILE A 116 -6.58 5.45 11.03
CA ILE A 116 -7.79 5.55 11.87
C ILE A 116 -8.89 6.31 11.14
N GLN A 117 -8.55 7.42 10.48
CA GLN A 117 -9.53 8.23 9.74
C GLN A 117 -10.20 7.42 8.63
N MET A 118 -9.41 6.69 7.83
CA MET A 118 -9.94 5.81 6.76
C MET A 118 -10.89 4.74 7.30
N ARG A 119 -10.62 4.18 8.49
CA ARG A 119 -11.52 3.21 9.14
C ARG A 119 -12.84 3.83 9.60
N ARG A 120 -12.83 5.07 10.09
CA ARG A 120 -14.05 5.79 10.49
C ARG A 120 -14.92 6.12 9.29
N ASP A 121 -14.33 6.64 8.22
CA ASP A 121 -15.06 7.03 7.01
C ASP A 121 -15.70 5.81 6.32
N SER A 122 -15.03 4.65 6.40
CA SER A 122 -15.58 3.37 5.91
C SER A 122 -16.80 2.91 6.71
N LYS A 123 -16.84 3.15 8.03
CA LYS A 123 -17.96 2.74 8.89
C LYS A 123 -19.22 3.59 8.66
N VAL A 124 -19.07 4.91 8.50
CA VAL A 124 -20.21 5.83 8.25
C VAL A 124 -20.88 5.55 6.90
N LYS A 125 -20.13 5.09 5.90
CA LYS A 125 -20.67 4.77 4.57
C LYS A 125 -21.53 3.51 4.54
N SER A 126 -21.46 2.67 5.56
CA SER A 126 -22.23 1.41 5.66
C SER A 126 -23.60 1.56 6.32
N SER A 127 -23.87 2.67 7.02
CA SER A 127 -25.10 2.87 7.79
C SER A 127 -26.14 3.79 7.13
N SER A 128 -25.91 4.27 5.91
CA SER A 128 -26.77 5.28 5.25
C SER A 128 -27.66 4.75 4.12
N SER A 129 -27.77 3.43 3.92
CA SER A 129 -28.49 2.86 2.76
C SER A 129 -29.72 1.99 3.07
N GLU A 130 -30.28 2.03 4.29
CA GLU A 130 -31.44 1.18 4.66
C GLU A 130 -32.77 1.91 4.95
N ALA A 131 -32.91 3.18 4.58
CA ALA A 131 -34.17 3.90 4.78
C ALA A 131 -34.74 4.44 3.46
N GLN A 132 -35.24 3.54 2.60
CA GLN A 132 -36.34 3.79 1.64
C GLN A 132 -36.51 2.57 0.75
N VAL A 133 -37.48 1.68 1.07
CA VAL A 133 -38.45 1.05 0.15
C VAL A 133 -39.29 0.08 1.00
N SER A 134 -40.50 0.49 1.36
CA SER A 134 -41.58 -0.45 1.69
C SER A 134 -42.94 0.22 1.52
N SER A 135 -43.56 -0.03 0.37
CA SER A 135 -45.02 0.00 0.24
C SER A 135 -45.49 -1.13 -0.68
N SER A 136 -46.50 -1.85 -0.17
CA SER A 136 -47.53 -2.59 -0.91
C SER A 136 -47.22 -4.00 -1.44
N SER A 137 -47.69 -5.04 -0.73
CA SER A 137 -48.91 -5.78 -1.13
C SER A 137 -49.18 -7.01 -0.25
N LYS A 138 -50.45 -7.44 -0.29
CA LYS A 138 -51.21 -8.21 0.70
C LYS A 138 -51.20 -9.73 0.47
N GLN A 139 -51.61 -10.43 1.53
CA GLN A 139 -52.42 -11.66 1.59
C GLN A 139 -51.84 -12.99 1.07
N SER A 140 -51.73 -13.97 1.97
CA SER A 140 -52.76 -15.03 2.08
C SER A 140 -52.57 -15.88 3.34
N GLN A 141 -53.70 -16.29 3.91
CA GLN A 141 -53.87 -17.15 5.08
C GLN A 141 -53.70 -18.61 4.67
N LEU A 142 -53.23 -19.49 5.58
CA LEU A 142 -53.95 -20.72 5.98
C LEU A 142 -53.19 -21.53 7.06
N SER A 143 -54.01 -22.03 7.99
CA SER A 143 -53.82 -22.80 9.23
C SER A 143 -53.10 -24.15 9.13
N LYS A 144 -52.48 -24.65 10.22
CA LYS A 144 -53.04 -25.71 11.12
C LYS A 144 -52.09 -26.13 12.26
N ASP A 145 -52.71 -26.56 13.36
CA ASP A 145 -52.23 -26.88 14.71
C ASP A 145 -51.35 -28.14 14.92
N ARG A 146 -50.64 -28.11 16.08
CA ARG A 146 -50.23 -29.20 17.02
C ARG A 146 -49.13 -30.18 16.56
N SER A 147 -48.19 -30.66 17.40
CA SER A 147 -47.98 -30.63 18.86
C SER A 147 -46.58 -31.20 19.19
N ASP A 148 -46.01 -30.73 20.32
CA ASP A 148 -45.08 -31.37 21.26
C ASP A 148 -43.96 -32.30 20.77
N TYR A 149 -42.70 -31.81 20.82
CA TYR A 149 -41.54 -32.64 21.16
C TYR A 149 -40.37 -31.83 21.75
N SER A 150 -40.07 -32.17 23.00
CA SER A 150 -38.80 -32.17 23.75
C SER A 150 -37.56 -31.42 23.22
N SER A 151 -37.12 -30.47 24.06
CA SER A 151 -35.76 -30.08 24.45
C SER A 151 -34.56 -30.72 23.76
N THR A 152 -33.73 -29.89 23.11
CA THR A 152 -32.26 -29.84 23.27
C THR A 152 -31.69 -28.54 22.68
N SER A 153 -30.97 -27.78 23.51
CA SER A 153 -29.71 -27.08 23.23
C SER A 153 -29.37 -26.71 21.77
N GLU A 154 -29.33 -25.41 21.45
CA GLU A 154 -28.15 -24.71 20.92
C GLU A 154 -28.52 -23.28 20.49
N GLN A 155 -27.99 -22.30 21.23
CA GLN A 155 -27.87 -20.93 20.77
C GLN A 155 -26.80 -20.89 19.67
N GLN A 156 -27.18 -20.67 18.43
CA GLN A 156 -26.32 -19.96 17.48
C GLN A 156 -27.18 -19.21 16.47
N GLU A 157 -27.18 -17.88 16.64
CA GLU A 157 -27.92 -16.93 15.83
C GLU A 157 -27.47 -16.97 14.37
N SER A 158 -28.44 -17.20 13.50
CA SER A 158 -28.33 -17.09 12.06
C SER A 158 -28.23 -15.61 11.65
N LEU A 159 -27.01 -15.15 11.40
CA LEU A 159 -26.72 -13.97 10.57
C LEU A 159 -26.05 -14.43 9.27
N HIS A 160 -26.16 -13.63 8.21
CA HIS A 160 -25.72 -13.85 6.82
C HIS A 160 -26.77 -14.39 5.83
N LYS A 161 -27.84 -13.62 5.63
CA LYS A 161 -28.45 -13.44 4.29
C LYS A 161 -28.00 -12.10 3.71
N LEU A 162 -26.75 -12.00 3.27
CA LEU A 162 -26.28 -10.88 2.44
C LEU A 162 -26.35 -11.27 0.96
N GLY A 163 -26.84 -10.31 0.17
CA GLY A 163 -27.29 -10.49 -1.20
C GLY A 163 -26.30 -11.17 -2.15
N LYS A 164 -26.87 -11.83 -3.15
CA LYS A 164 -26.19 -12.48 -4.28
C LYS A 164 -25.51 -11.43 -5.18
N GLY A 165 -24.45 -10.78 -4.68
CA GLY A 165 -23.48 -10.09 -5.52
C GLY A 165 -22.74 -11.14 -6.35
N LYS A 166 -22.58 -10.90 -7.66
CA LYS A 166 -21.72 -11.71 -8.52
C LYS A 166 -20.31 -11.71 -7.91
N ARG A 167 -19.94 -12.76 -7.19
CA ARG A 167 -18.58 -12.95 -6.68
C ARG A 167 -17.65 -12.94 -7.89
N SER A 168 -16.78 -11.94 -7.99
CA SER A 168 -15.67 -11.95 -8.92
C SER A 168 -14.95 -13.29 -8.76
N LYS A 169 -14.67 -13.96 -9.87
CA LYS A 169 -13.96 -15.24 -9.87
C LYS A 169 -12.64 -15.01 -9.13
N THR A 170 -12.52 -15.57 -7.93
CA THR A 170 -11.29 -15.49 -7.17
C THR A 170 -10.24 -16.28 -7.92
N THR A 171 -9.24 -15.59 -8.47
CA THR A 171 -8.11 -16.24 -9.15
C THR A 171 -7.39 -17.13 -8.14
N LYS A 172 -7.38 -18.43 -8.41
CA LYS A 172 -6.68 -19.43 -7.61
C LYS A 172 -5.27 -19.58 -8.15
N TRP A 173 -4.29 -19.61 -7.26
CA TRP A 173 -2.89 -19.84 -7.61
C TRP A 173 -2.43 -21.17 -6.98
N PRO A 174 -1.83 -22.10 -7.75
CA PRO A 174 -1.41 -23.38 -7.22
C PRO A 174 -0.11 -23.23 -6.41
N CYS A 175 -0.09 -23.83 -5.22
CA CYS A 175 1.13 -23.88 -4.40
C CYS A 175 2.18 -24.79 -5.05
N ARG A 176 3.42 -24.32 -5.17
CA ARG A 176 4.50 -25.11 -5.81
C ARG A 176 4.82 -26.41 -5.06
N ARG A 177 4.66 -26.44 -3.73
CA ARG A 177 5.06 -27.58 -2.88
C ARG A 177 4.00 -28.67 -2.80
N CYS A 178 2.74 -28.32 -2.58
CA CYS A 178 1.65 -29.30 -2.42
C CYS A 178 0.70 -29.38 -3.63
N GLN A 179 0.82 -28.50 -4.63
CA GLN A 179 0.00 -28.44 -5.84
C GLN A 179 -1.49 -28.15 -5.63
N GLU A 180 -1.91 -27.85 -4.39
CA GLU A 180 -3.27 -27.43 -4.09
C GLU A 180 -3.49 -25.96 -4.43
N ASP A 181 -4.69 -25.67 -4.96
CA ASP A 181 -5.14 -24.33 -5.34
C ASP A 181 -5.56 -23.52 -4.12
N TYR A 182 -5.18 -22.24 -4.07
CA TYR A 182 -5.47 -21.45 -2.88
C TYR A 182 -5.84 -19.98 -3.06
N VAL A 183 -6.36 -19.40 -1.96
CA VAL A 183 -6.98 -18.08 -1.88
C VAL A 183 -6.44 -17.17 -0.73
N PHE A 184 -5.90 -17.67 0.40
CA PHE A 184 -5.68 -16.82 1.62
C PHE A 184 -4.50 -17.20 2.57
N ASP A 185 -3.32 -16.60 2.66
CA ASP A 185 -2.15 -17.14 3.47
C ASP A 185 -1.12 -17.84 2.58
N SER A 186 -0.81 -17.16 1.48
CA SER A 186 0.21 -17.56 0.53
C SER A 186 1.09 -16.37 0.22
N VAL A 187 2.38 -16.62 0.03
CA VAL A 187 3.36 -15.64 -0.41
C VAL A 187 3.87 -16.00 -1.80
N CYS A 188 4.11 -14.98 -2.62
CA CYS A 188 4.78 -15.13 -3.91
C CYS A 188 6.28 -14.91 -3.71
N CYS A 189 7.10 -15.81 -4.25
CA CYS A 189 8.55 -15.62 -4.27
C CYS A 189 8.93 -14.52 -5.26
N ASP A 190 9.67 -13.51 -4.81
CA ASP A 190 10.10 -12.39 -5.67
C ASP A 190 11.09 -12.82 -6.76
N MET A 191 11.78 -13.95 -6.56
CA MET A 191 12.79 -14.43 -7.50
C MET A 191 12.25 -15.35 -8.60
N CYS A 192 11.33 -16.25 -8.26
CA CYS A 192 10.80 -17.24 -9.21
C CYS A 192 9.32 -17.08 -9.52
N ASN A 193 8.63 -16.09 -8.94
CA ASN A 193 7.21 -15.81 -9.13
C ASN A 193 6.28 -17.01 -8.90
N THR A 194 6.70 -17.96 -8.06
CA THR A 194 5.86 -19.09 -7.64
C THR A 194 5.21 -18.81 -6.29
N TRP A 195 3.98 -19.29 -6.12
CA TRP A 195 3.20 -19.15 -4.89
C TRP A 195 3.42 -20.32 -3.94
N HIS A 196 3.46 -20.02 -2.64
CA HIS A 196 3.66 -20.99 -1.56
C HIS A 196 2.71 -20.73 -0.40
N HIS A 197 2.11 -21.79 0.17
CA HIS A 197 1.38 -21.66 1.45
C HIS A 197 2.36 -21.38 2.58
N TYR A 198 1.95 -20.54 3.53
CA TYR A 198 2.74 -20.30 4.75
C TYR A 198 3.10 -21.60 5.47
N GLU A 199 2.14 -22.51 5.64
CA GLU A 199 2.37 -23.84 6.23
C GLU A 199 3.36 -24.67 5.41
N CYS A 200 3.27 -24.62 4.08
CA CYS A 200 4.17 -25.37 3.21
C CYS A 200 5.62 -24.90 3.32
N ILE A 201 5.88 -23.65 3.72
CA ILE A 201 7.24 -23.11 3.89
C ILE A 201 7.63 -22.89 5.36
N GLY A 202 6.75 -23.24 6.30
CA GLY A 202 7.01 -23.13 7.74
C GLY A 202 6.87 -21.72 8.34
N LEU A 203 6.13 -20.82 7.69
CA LEU A 203 5.81 -19.48 8.24
C LEU A 203 4.58 -19.57 9.15
N LEU A 204 4.79 -19.91 10.43
CA LEU A 204 3.69 -20.07 11.39
C LEU A 204 3.18 -18.73 11.92
N GLY A 205 3.98 -17.66 11.87
CA GLY A 205 3.59 -16.32 12.30
C GLY A 205 2.78 -15.51 11.27
N GLY A 206 2.46 -16.12 10.13
CA GLY A 206 1.72 -15.48 9.04
C GLY A 206 2.49 -14.32 8.39
N GLU A 207 1.76 -13.31 7.91
CA GLU A 207 2.34 -12.15 7.21
C GLU A 207 3.28 -11.31 8.10
N GLN A 208 3.22 -11.44 9.43
CA GLN A 208 4.07 -10.67 10.35
C GLN A 208 5.54 -11.14 10.33
N GLU A 209 5.80 -12.39 9.92
CA GLU A 209 7.15 -12.92 9.75
C GLU A 209 7.77 -12.53 8.39
N LEU A 210 6.92 -12.17 7.42
CA LEU A 210 7.34 -11.50 6.21
C LEU A 210 7.63 -10.04 6.59
N GLN A 211 8.87 -9.75 6.98
CA GLN A 211 9.32 -8.37 7.11
C GLN A 211 9.10 -7.65 5.76
N GLU A 212 9.03 -6.32 5.75
CA GLU A 212 8.80 -5.48 4.54
C GLU A 212 9.88 -5.64 3.44
N GLU A 213 10.80 -6.60 3.57
CA GLU A 213 11.87 -6.94 2.64
C GLU A 213 11.45 -8.07 1.68
N GLU A 214 12.15 -8.15 0.54
CA GLU A 214 11.92 -9.15 -0.52
C GLU A 214 11.98 -10.58 0.04
N TRP A 215 10.94 -11.37 -0.23
CA TRP A 215 10.86 -12.77 0.22
C TRP A 215 11.30 -13.72 -0.89
N THR A 216 12.25 -14.59 -0.55
CA THR A 216 12.80 -15.61 -1.45
C THR A 216 12.46 -17.00 -0.96
N CYS A 217 11.83 -17.81 -1.81
CA CYS A 217 11.45 -19.17 -1.42
C CYS A 217 12.70 -20.05 -1.20
N PRO A 218 12.62 -21.05 -0.30
CA PRO A 218 13.71 -21.99 -0.08
C PRO A 218 14.15 -22.71 -1.37
N ASP A 219 13.20 -23.07 -2.24
CA ASP A 219 13.49 -23.79 -3.49
C ASP A 219 14.40 -23.00 -4.45
N TYR A 220 14.31 -21.66 -4.43
CA TYR A 220 15.16 -20.80 -5.24
C TYR A 220 16.60 -20.78 -4.72
N ARG A 221 16.79 -20.74 -3.39
CA ARG A 221 18.13 -20.68 -2.78
C ARG A 221 18.98 -21.90 -3.12
N PHE A 222 18.39 -23.08 -3.24
CA PHE A 222 19.11 -24.30 -3.58
C PHE A 222 19.48 -24.42 -5.07
N SER A 223 18.84 -23.64 -5.94
CA SER A 223 19.09 -23.70 -7.39
C SER A 223 20.28 -22.83 -7.81
N GLY A 224 20.72 -21.90 -6.96
CA GLY A 224 21.77 -20.92 -7.26
C GLY A 224 23.21 -21.42 -7.09
N ASP A 225 23.42 -22.55 -6.41
CA ASP A 225 24.77 -23.08 -6.10
C ASP A 225 25.33 -24.04 -7.16
N VAL A 226 24.64 -24.22 -8.28
CA VAL A 226 25.20 -24.92 -9.45
C VAL A 226 25.64 -23.90 -10.50
N ILE A 227 26.59 -23.04 -10.11
CA ILE A 227 27.46 -22.38 -11.09
C ILE A 227 28.50 -23.43 -11.50
N LYS A 228 28.21 -24.12 -12.62
CA LYS A 228 29.23 -24.85 -13.39
C LYS A 228 29.83 -23.94 -14.45
#